data_AF-A0A7X7PJ77-F1
#
_entry.id   AF-A0A7X7PJ77-F1
#
_cell.length_a   1.000
_cell.length_b   1.000
_cell.length_c   1.000
_cell.angle_alpha   90.00
_cell.angle_beta   90.00
_cell.angle_gamma   90.00
#
_symmetry.space_group_name_H-M   'P 1'
#
loop_
_entity.id
_entity.type
_entity.pdbx_description
1 polymer ?
#
loop_
_entity_poly.entity_id
_entity_poly.type
_entity_poly.pdbx_seq_one_letter_code
_entity_poly.pdbx_strand_id
1 'polypeptide(L)'
;MVHSRDVVLILMLATATGACAQPDDAAQNGSAPGAAEQATPQDAPVVVSDTPEDSLIFERTVAWVRESRSDTLPIGELIAAIGQRFVGAPYTPGLLEVPETEQLVVNLREFDCVTYVEHMLSMARAIAAGEPTYGRFKDELRRIRYRDGELTGYPSRLHYFSEWISNNDDKGVVENITQALGGVRDTTGIDFMSRHTESYRQLADSVNLQAIREKEAELSSFPRYMIPENRIADVADQIRNGDVIAATSTVPGLDIAHTGLALWVDGRLHLMHAPLVGSMVEISEVPLAERIQRIEAQDGIMVARPQPPQGAAR
;
A
#
# COMPACT_ATOMS: atom_id res chain seq x y z
N MET A 1 3.71 -25.77 -11.55
CA MET A 1 4.03 -26.24 -10.18
C MET A 1 5.05 -25.29 -9.57
N VAL A 2 4.59 -24.15 -9.09
CA VAL A 2 5.41 -23.22 -8.31
C VAL A 2 5.42 -23.80 -6.89
N HIS A 3 6.58 -24.20 -6.41
CA HIS A 3 6.70 -24.85 -5.10
C HIS A 3 6.54 -23.79 -4.00
N SER A 4 5.97 -24.20 -2.86
CA SER A 4 5.71 -23.43 -1.63
C SER A 4 6.91 -22.68 -1.02
N ARG A 5 8.09 -22.68 -1.67
CA ARG A 5 9.29 -21.89 -1.32
C ARG A 5 9.30 -20.51 -1.98
N ASP A 6 8.53 -20.28 -3.04
CA ASP A 6 8.55 -19.01 -3.78
C ASP A 6 7.66 -17.92 -3.13
N VAL A 7 6.69 -18.31 -2.29
CA VAL A 7 5.88 -17.35 -1.49
C VAL A 7 6.67 -16.80 -0.29
N VAL A 8 7.62 -17.59 0.23
CA VAL A 8 8.49 -17.19 1.36
C VAL A 8 9.69 -16.34 0.88
N LEU A 9 9.98 -16.34 -0.42
CA LEU A 9 11.10 -15.57 -0.99
C LEU A 9 10.79 -14.07 -1.17
N ILE A 10 9.56 -13.64 -0.90
CA ILE A 10 9.12 -12.24 -1.05
C ILE A 10 9.66 -11.34 0.08
N LEU A 11 10.27 -11.90 1.13
CA LEU A 11 10.68 -11.13 2.31
C LEU A 11 12.10 -11.31 2.86
N MET A 12 12.95 -12.15 2.26
CA MET A 12 14.20 -12.56 2.91
C MET A 12 15.48 -12.10 2.23
N LEU A 13 15.80 -10.80 2.20
CA LEU A 13 17.20 -10.37 2.02
C LEU A 13 17.50 -9.00 2.65
N ALA A 14 18.01 -9.02 3.90
CA ALA A 14 19.00 -8.05 4.37
C ALA A 14 19.78 -8.63 5.57
N THR A 15 21.02 -9.05 5.34
CA THR A 15 21.97 -9.54 6.36
C THR A 15 22.62 -8.38 7.12
N ALA A 16 22.77 -8.57 8.44
CA ALA A 16 23.29 -7.61 9.40
C ALA A 16 24.82 -7.64 9.59
N THR A 17 25.37 -6.48 9.96
CA THR A 17 26.54 -6.23 10.83
C THR A 17 26.35 -4.81 11.39
N GLY A 18 26.33 -4.43 12.67
CA GLY A 18 26.79 -5.02 13.93
C GLY A 18 27.74 -4.01 14.60
N ALA A 19 27.33 -3.34 15.69
CA ALA A 19 28.17 -2.98 16.86
C ALA A 19 27.46 -2.02 17.85
N CYS A 20 27.62 -2.34 19.14
CA CYS A 20 27.04 -1.74 20.33
C CYS A 20 27.66 -0.40 20.76
N ALA A 21 26.91 0.41 21.51
CA ALA A 21 27.39 1.06 22.73
C ALA A 21 26.22 1.48 23.64
N GLN A 22 26.41 1.29 24.94
CA GLN A 22 25.49 1.62 26.03
C GLN A 22 26.20 2.63 26.99
N PRO A 23 25.55 3.16 28.04
CA PRO A 23 25.31 4.58 28.27
C PRO A 23 26.18 5.18 29.39
N ASP A 24 26.02 6.48 29.68
CA ASP A 24 26.29 7.01 31.03
C ASP A 24 25.51 8.30 31.36
N ASP A 25 25.23 8.42 32.67
CA ASP A 25 24.34 9.30 33.41
C ASP A 25 24.71 10.79 33.49
N ALA A 26 23.70 11.65 33.76
CA ALA A 26 23.60 12.50 34.97
C ALA A 26 22.95 13.90 34.76
N ALA A 27 21.72 14.00 35.26
CA ALA A 27 21.00 15.10 35.93
C ALA A 27 21.65 16.51 36.12
N GLN A 28 20.93 17.60 35.80
CA GLN A 28 20.19 18.49 36.73
C GLN A 28 19.81 19.89 36.17
N ASN A 29 18.53 20.24 36.37
CA ASN A 29 17.89 21.55 36.66
C ASN A 29 18.37 22.88 36.06
N GLY A 30 17.44 23.56 35.37
CA GLY A 30 17.44 25.01 35.15
C GLY A 30 16.06 25.52 34.71
N SER A 31 15.49 26.45 35.47
CA SER A 31 14.12 26.98 35.36
C SER A 31 13.85 27.84 34.11
N ALA A 32 12.59 27.79 33.64
CA ALA A 32 12.05 28.45 32.46
C ALA A 32 12.13 29.99 32.46
N PRO A 33 12.11 30.62 31.27
CA PRO A 33 10.98 31.50 30.97
C PRO A 33 10.48 31.43 29.50
N GLY A 34 9.19 31.76 29.33
CA GLY A 34 8.62 32.19 28.05
C GLY A 34 7.95 31.08 27.24
N ALA A 35 6.62 30.94 27.40
CA ALA A 35 5.81 30.10 26.54
C ALA A 35 5.78 30.69 25.12
N ALA A 36 6.76 30.30 24.31
CA ALA A 36 6.56 30.16 22.88
C ALA A 36 5.67 28.93 22.69
N GLU A 37 4.61 29.11 21.91
CA GLU A 37 3.66 28.07 21.51
C GLU A 37 4.47 26.91 20.90
N GLN A 38 4.64 25.83 21.68
CA GLN A 38 5.37 24.66 21.25
C GLN A 38 4.50 23.97 20.20
N ALA A 39 4.96 24.04 18.95
CA ALA A 39 4.41 23.23 17.88
C ALA A 39 4.33 21.78 18.35
N THR A 40 3.16 21.17 18.20
CA THR A 40 2.94 19.76 18.52
C THR A 40 3.94 18.90 17.73
N PRO A 41 4.35 17.70 18.23
CA PRO A 41 5.27 16.81 17.53
C PRO A 41 4.86 16.44 16.08
N GLN A 42 3.60 16.72 15.71
CA GLN A 42 3.04 16.56 14.36
C GLN A 42 3.41 17.66 13.35
N ASP A 43 3.99 18.78 13.78
CA ASP A 43 4.38 19.89 12.91
C ASP A 43 5.84 19.83 12.43
N ALA A 44 6.60 18.81 12.84
CA ALA A 44 7.94 18.60 12.33
C ALA A 44 7.88 18.17 10.85
N PRO A 45 8.70 18.76 9.96
CA PRO A 45 8.70 18.37 8.55
C PRO A 45 9.05 16.89 8.42
N VAL A 46 8.17 16.14 7.78
CA VAL A 46 8.37 14.70 7.50
C VAL A 46 9.63 14.54 6.66
N VAL A 47 10.55 13.69 7.11
CA VAL A 47 11.73 13.33 6.34
C VAL A 47 11.27 12.50 5.14
N VAL A 48 11.71 12.91 3.94
CA VAL A 48 11.36 12.26 2.67
C VAL A 48 12.62 11.70 2.03
N SER A 49 12.55 10.44 1.59
CA SER A 49 13.56 9.80 0.74
C SER A 49 13.07 9.81 -0.70
N ASP A 50 13.57 10.74 -1.51
CA ASP A 50 13.29 10.80 -2.94
C ASP A 50 14.52 11.25 -3.71
N THR A 51 14.44 11.24 -5.04
CA THR A 51 15.47 11.78 -5.93
C THR A 51 14.87 12.79 -6.90
N PRO A 52 15.70 13.60 -7.59
CA PRO A 52 15.23 14.47 -8.66
C PRO A 52 14.51 13.71 -9.80
N GLU A 53 14.86 12.45 -10.05
CA GLU A 53 14.21 11.63 -11.08
C GLU A 53 12.75 11.32 -10.74
N ASP A 54 12.44 11.10 -9.46
CA ASP A 54 11.07 10.83 -9.02
C ASP A 54 10.15 12.04 -9.28
N SER A 55 10.63 13.25 -8.96
CA SER A 55 9.90 14.49 -9.27
C SER A 55 9.69 14.67 -10.79
N LEU A 56 10.70 14.35 -11.59
CA LEU A 56 10.59 14.43 -13.06
C LEU A 56 9.61 13.40 -13.63
N ILE A 57 9.58 12.18 -13.10
CA ILE A 57 8.61 11.15 -13.50
C ILE A 57 7.18 11.59 -13.15
N PHE A 58 6.99 12.16 -11.96
CA PHE A 58 5.72 12.74 -11.55
C PHE A 58 5.27 13.86 -12.50
N GLU A 59 6.12 14.86 -12.74
CA GLU A 59 5.81 16.00 -13.61
C GLU A 59 5.48 15.57 -15.04
N ARG A 60 6.23 14.62 -15.60
CA ARG A 60 5.95 14.04 -16.93
C ARG A 60 4.63 13.30 -16.96
N THR A 61 4.27 12.61 -15.88
CA THR A 61 3.00 11.91 -15.77
C THR A 61 1.83 12.90 -15.71
N VAL A 62 1.94 13.96 -14.91
CA VAL A 62 0.94 15.04 -14.85
C VAL A 62 0.77 15.72 -16.22
N ALA A 63 1.87 16.03 -16.92
CA ALA A 63 1.81 16.60 -18.26
C ALA A 63 1.09 15.67 -19.25
N TRP A 64 1.44 14.39 -19.24
CA TRP A 64 0.80 13.38 -20.10
C TRP A 64 -0.69 13.19 -19.80
N VAL A 65 -1.09 13.18 -18.52
CA VAL A 65 -2.51 13.09 -18.12
C VAL A 65 -3.29 14.29 -18.66
N ARG A 66 -2.74 15.51 -18.58
CA ARG A 66 -3.38 16.73 -19.11
C ARG A 66 -3.48 16.72 -20.64
N GLU A 67 -2.42 16.30 -21.32
CA GLU A 67 -2.39 16.19 -22.78
C GLU A 67 -3.41 15.17 -23.29
N SER A 68 -3.50 14.01 -22.64
CA SER A 68 -4.48 12.96 -22.95
C SER A 68 -5.90 13.26 -22.45
N ARG A 69 -6.10 14.36 -21.73
CA ARG A 69 -7.37 14.74 -21.08
C ARG A 69 -7.87 13.73 -20.03
N SER A 70 -6.97 12.85 -19.57
CA SER A 70 -7.29 11.84 -18.56
C SER A 70 -7.60 12.45 -17.20
N ASP A 71 -7.18 13.70 -16.95
CA ASP A 71 -7.52 14.50 -15.76
C ASP A 71 -9.02 14.81 -15.63
N THR A 72 -9.79 14.64 -16.70
CA THR A 72 -11.25 14.83 -16.70
C THR A 72 -12.04 13.55 -16.45
N LEU A 73 -11.34 12.41 -16.34
CA LEU A 73 -11.97 11.13 -16.10
C LEU A 73 -12.34 10.96 -14.61
N PRO A 74 -13.34 10.12 -14.29
CA PRO A 74 -13.58 9.68 -12.93
C PRO A 74 -12.32 9.06 -12.31
N ILE A 75 -12.15 9.20 -11.00
CA ILE A 75 -10.92 8.81 -10.29
C ILE A 75 -10.44 7.38 -10.59
N GLY A 76 -11.35 6.41 -10.72
CA GLY A 76 -11.01 5.02 -11.07
C GLY A 76 -10.39 4.89 -12.47
N GLU A 77 -10.98 5.56 -13.46
CA GLU A 77 -10.44 5.59 -14.83
C GLU A 77 -9.11 6.34 -14.90
N LEU A 78 -8.95 7.42 -14.14
CA LEU A 78 -7.69 8.14 -14.03
C LEU A 78 -6.58 7.26 -13.43
N ILE A 79 -6.87 6.54 -12.34
CA ILE A 79 -5.94 5.59 -11.73
C ILE A 79 -5.56 4.49 -12.71
N ALA A 80 -6.53 3.94 -13.45
CA ALA A 80 -6.28 2.92 -14.46
C ALA A 80 -5.42 3.46 -15.62
N ALA A 81 -5.62 4.70 -16.05
CA ALA A 81 -4.81 5.34 -17.09
C ALA A 81 -3.36 5.58 -16.63
N ILE A 82 -3.18 6.09 -15.40
CA ILE A 82 -1.84 6.27 -14.81
C ILE A 82 -1.17 4.91 -14.63
N GLY A 83 -1.87 3.91 -14.08
CA GLY A 83 -1.32 2.58 -13.88
C GLY A 83 -0.83 1.94 -15.19
N GLN A 84 -1.61 2.06 -16.28
CA GLN A 84 -1.21 1.55 -17.59
C GLN A 84 0.06 2.21 -18.12
N ARG A 85 0.29 3.49 -17.83
CA ARG A 85 1.53 4.19 -18.20
C ARG A 85 2.77 3.59 -17.57
N PHE A 86 2.64 2.95 -16.41
CA PHE A 86 3.75 2.31 -15.70
C PHE A 86 3.88 0.80 -16.01
N VAL A 87 3.07 0.24 -16.89
CA VAL A 87 3.30 -1.12 -17.42
C VAL A 87 4.68 -1.17 -18.08
N GLY A 88 5.49 -2.16 -17.70
CA GLY A 88 6.90 -2.28 -18.07
C GLY A 88 7.89 -1.71 -17.04
N ALA A 89 7.43 -1.03 -15.97
CA ALA A 89 8.32 -0.59 -14.89
C ALA A 89 8.88 -1.80 -14.12
N PRO A 90 10.16 -1.82 -13.71
CA PRO A 90 10.75 -2.96 -13.00
C PRO A 90 10.07 -3.25 -11.67
N TYR A 91 10.02 -4.54 -11.32
CA TYR A 91 9.68 -4.96 -9.97
C TYR A 91 10.91 -4.98 -9.06
N THR A 92 10.82 -4.33 -7.90
CA THR A 92 11.85 -4.39 -6.85
C THR A 92 11.21 -4.51 -5.47
N PRO A 93 11.49 -5.57 -4.67
CA PRO A 93 10.97 -5.69 -3.30
C PRO A 93 11.78 -4.85 -2.31
N GLY A 94 11.19 -4.54 -1.16
CA GLY A 94 11.91 -3.94 -0.03
C GLY A 94 12.36 -2.50 -0.27
N LEU A 95 11.77 -1.81 -1.26
CA LEU A 95 12.08 -0.42 -1.59
C LEU A 95 11.89 0.53 -0.40
N LEU A 96 10.93 0.23 0.47
CA LEU A 96 10.61 1.02 1.66
C LEU A 96 11.57 0.73 2.84
N GLU A 97 12.38 -0.32 2.75
CA GLU A 97 13.28 -0.74 3.83
C GLU A 97 14.71 -0.21 3.67
N VAL A 98 14.97 0.63 2.66
CA VAL A 98 16.30 1.17 2.39
C VAL A 98 16.79 2.12 3.50
N PRO A 99 16.00 3.10 3.99
CA PRO A 99 16.44 3.99 5.06
C PRO A 99 16.55 3.28 6.41
N GLU A 100 17.49 3.68 7.28
CA GLU A 100 17.64 3.06 8.60
C GLU A 100 16.43 3.27 9.50
N THR A 101 15.84 4.47 9.47
CA THR A 101 14.63 4.86 10.22
C THR A 101 13.45 5.02 9.28
N GLU A 102 12.23 4.76 9.76
CA GLU A 102 11.01 4.96 8.97
C GLU A 102 10.91 6.42 8.52
N GLN A 103 10.75 6.62 7.21
CA GLN A 103 10.59 7.92 6.56
C GLN A 103 9.76 7.74 5.30
N LEU A 104 9.20 8.84 4.75
CA LEU A 104 8.38 8.74 3.55
C LEU A 104 9.28 8.47 2.34
N VAL A 105 9.34 7.23 1.88
CA VAL A 105 10.08 6.86 0.66
C VAL A 105 9.21 7.05 -0.57
N VAL A 106 9.68 7.83 -1.55
CA VAL A 106 9.10 7.92 -2.89
C VAL A 106 10.04 7.24 -3.87
N ASN A 107 9.53 6.26 -4.60
CA ASN A 107 10.21 5.65 -5.73
C ASN A 107 9.21 5.48 -6.88
N LEU A 108 9.37 6.27 -7.94
CA LEU A 108 8.52 6.20 -9.14
C LEU A 108 9.22 5.49 -10.32
N ARG A 109 10.40 4.91 -10.10
CA ARG A 109 11.16 4.18 -11.11
C ARG A 109 10.85 2.68 -11.11
N GLU A 110 10.61 2.14 -9.92
CA GLU A 110 10.46 0.70 -9.67
C GLU A 110 9.41 0.50 -8.58
N PHE A 111 8.73 -0.65 -8.61
CA PHE A 111 7.61 -0.91 -7.70
C PHE A 111 7.60 -2.35 -7.18
N ASP A 112 7.08 -2.55 -5.99
CA ASP A 112 6.42 -3.80 -5.60
C ASP A 112 4.90 -3.67 -5.75
N CYS A 113 4.14 -4.71 -5.40
CA CYS A 113 2.70 -4.70 -5.60
C CYS A 113 1.97 -3.62 -4.80
N VAL A 114 2.41 -3.36 -3.56
CA VAL A 114 1.81 -2.37 -2.67
C VAL A 114 2.16 -0.96 -3.13
N THR A 115 3.46 -0.68 -3.27
CA THR A 115 3.93 0.63 -3.71
C THR A 115 3.37 0.99 -5.08
N TYR A 116 3.21 0.06 -6.02
CA TYR A 116 2.53 0.33 -7.28
C TYR A 116 1.13 0.93 -7.05
N VAL A 117 0.27 0.24 -6.29
CA VAL A 117 -1.09 0.71 -5.97
C VAL A 117 -1.06 2.07 -5.27
N GLU A 118 -0.22 2.22 -4.24
CA GLU A 118 -0.13 3.46 -3.47
C GLU A 118 0.28 4.65 -4.33
N HIS A 119 1.30 4.50 -5.18
CA HIS A 119 1.78 5.59 -6.02
C HIS A 119 0.75 5.99 -7.09
N MET A 120 0.09 5.02 -7.74
CA MET A 120 -0.95 5.31 -8.73
C MET A 120 -2.14 6.06 -8.10
N LEU A 121 -2.60 5.58 -6.94
CA LEU A 121 -3.69 6.20 -6.19
C LEU A 121 -3.32 7.62 -5.72
N SER A 122 -2.11 7.80 -5.18
CA SER A 122 -1.62 9.10 -4.70
C SER A 122 -1.51 10.12 -5.83
N MET A 123 -0.96 9.72 -6.98
CA MET A 123 -0.86 10.59 -8.17
C MET A 123 -2.23 10.99 -8.69
N ALA A 124 -3.15 10.03 -8.83
CA ALA A 124 -4.50 10.30 -9.31
C ALA A 124 -5.26 11.26 -8.39
N ARG A 125 -5.14 11.07 -7.06
CA ARG A 125 -5.77 11.97 -6.08
C ARG A 125 -5.16 13.37 -6.11
N ALA A 126 -3.83 13.49 -6.22
CA ALA A 126 -3.18 14.80 -6.37
C ALA A 126 -3.63 15.54 -7.64
N ILE A 127 -3.87 14.81 -8.74
CA ILE A 127 -4.42 15.36 -9.99
C ILE A 127 -5.88 15.74 -9.85
N ALA A 128 -6.72 14.87 -9.29
CA ALA A 128 -8.14 15.11 -9.09
C ALA A 128 -8.43 16.30 -8.15
N ALA A 129 -7.48 16.67 -7.28
CA ALA A 129 -7.55 17.86 -6.45
C ALA A 129 -7.41 19.19 -7.24
N GLY A 130 -7.03 19.15 -8.52
CA GLY A 130 -6.86 20.34 -9.38
C GLY A 130 -5.49 21.03 -9.27
N GLU A 131 -4.68 20.69 -8.27
CA GLU A 131 -3.34 21.24 -8.03
C GLU A 131 -2.28 20.13 -7.89
N PRO A 132 -1.93 19.42 -8.98
CA PRO A 132 -1.00 18.29 -8.94
C PRO A 132 0.46 18.73 -8.78
N THR A 133 0.81 19.20 -7.59
CA THR A 133 2.20 19.45 -7.21
C THR A 133 2.83 18.18 -6.65
N TYR A 134 4.15 18.06 -6.76
CA TYR A 134 4.88 16.93 -6.18
C TYR A 134 4.75 16.91 -4.64
N GLY A 135 4.62 18.08 -4.00
CA GLY A 135 4.29 18.19 -2.58
C GLY A 135 2.95 17.54 -2.24
N ARG A 136 1.88 17.87 -2.97
CA ARG A 136 0.54 17.27 -2.76
C ARG A 136 0.56 15.76 -3.00
N PHE A 137 1.29 15.28 -4.00
CA PHE A 137 1.49 13.85 -4.21
C PHE A 137 2.12 13.17 -3.00
N LYS A 138 3.15 13.79 -2.38
CA LYS A 138 3.77 13.27 -1.16
C LYS A 138 2.81 13.27 0.03
N ASP A 139 1.98 14.30 0.15
CA ASP A 139 0.96 14.38 1.20
C ASP A 139 -0.09 13.26 1.06
N GLU A 140 -0.58 13.00 -0.17
CA GLU A 140 -1.49 11.88 -0.44
C GLU A 140 -0.80 10.53 -0.17
N LEU A 141 0.46 10.36 -0.59
CA LEU A 141 1.21 9.13 -0.33
C LEU A 141 1.36 8.86 1.17
N ARG A 142 1.73 9.88 1.95
CA ARG A 142 1.80 9.79 3.41
C ARG A 142 0.43 9.45 4.00
N ARG A 143 -0.61 10.16 3.56
CA ARG A 143 -1.99 9.91 3.99
C ARG A 143 -2.40 8.46 3.73
N ILE A 144 -2.00 7.88 2.60
CA ILE A 144 -2.38 6.53 2.18
C ILE A 144 -1.62 5.45 2.94
N ARG A 145 -0.28 5.58 3.02
CA ARG A 145 0.64 4.54 3.51
C ARG A 145 0.66 4.39 5.02
N TYR A 146 0.43 5.48 5.75
CA TYR A 146 0.52 5.49 7.20
C TYR A 146 -0.86 5.55 7.83
N ARG A 147 -0.98 4.88 8.99
CA ARG A 147 -2.20 4.86 9.79
C ARG A 147 -2.59 6.28 10.14
N ASP A 148 -3.82 6.65 9.79
CA ASP A 148 -4.38 7.99 9.97
C ASP A 148 -3.59 9.12 9.26
N GLY A 149 -2.66 8.74 8.38
CA GLY A 149 -1.71 9.65 7.73
C GLY A 149 -0.50 10.04 8.60
N GLU A 150 -0.32 9.43 9.77
CA GLU A 150 0.68 9.82 10.75
C GLU A 150 1.91 8.92 10.68
N LEU A 151 3.04 9.47 10.25
CA LEU A 151 4.31 8.76 10.19
C LEU A 151 5.00 8.86 11.57
N THR A 152 4.81 7.84 12.40
CA THR A 152 5.30 7.78 13.79
C THR A 152 6.17 6.54 14.04
N GLY A 153 6.97 6.14 13.04
CA GLY A 153 7.86 4.99 13.09
C GLY A 153 7.33 3.77 12.34
N TYR A 154 8.12 2.70 12.28
CA TYR A 154 7.82 1.51 11.48
C TYR A 154 6.41 0.91 11.73
N PRO A 155 5.90 0.81 12.98
CA PRO A 155 4.56 0.26 13.23
C PRO A 155 3.42 1.16 12.74
N SER A 156 3.67 2.43 12.43
CA SER A 156 2.66 3.35 11.87
C SER A 156 2.37 3.07 10.39
N ARG A 157 3.27 2.39 9.68
CA ARG A 157 3.03 1.96 8.31
C ARG A 157 2.01 0.82 8.29
N LEU A 158 1.10 0.87 7.31
CA LEU A 158 0.03 -0.11 7.15
C LEU A 158 0.57 -1.38 6.45
N HIS A 159 1.15 -2.30 7.22
CA HIS A 159 1.81 -3.51 6.68
C HIS A 159 0.83 -4.61 6.27
N TYR A 160 -0.29 -4.75 6.98
CA TYR A 160 -1.36 -5.69 6.63
C TYR A 160 -2.33 -5.02 5.67
N PHE A 161 -2.50 -5.56 4.47
CA PHE A 161 -3.22 -4.83 3.42
C PHE A 161 -4.74 -4.78 3.68
N SER A 162 -5.31 -5.69 4.49
CA SER A 162 -6.68 -5.51 4.98
C SER A 162 -6.82 -4.32 5.92
N GLU A 163 -5.82 -4.05 6.76
CA GLU A 163 -5.73 -2.81 7.55
C GLU A 163 -5.54 -1.60 6.65
N TRP A 164 -4.70 -1.72 5.61
CA TRP A 164 -4.55 -0.67 4.61
C TRP A 164 -5.90 -0.29 4.00
N ILE A 165 -6.74 -1.27 3.64
CA ILE A 165 -8.09 -1.03 3.11
C ILE A 165 -8.97 -0.35 4.16
N SER A 166 -9.08 -0.90 5.37
CA SER A 166 -10.00 -0.35 6.39
C SER A 166 -9.59 1.05 6.83
N ASN A 167 -8.29 1.30 7.04
CA ASN A 167 -7.82 2.63 7.43
C ASN A 167 -8.02 3.64 6.29
N ASN A 168 -7.80 3.24 5.03
CA ASN A 168 -8.07 4.13 3.88
C ASN A 168 -9.56 4.33 3.60
N ASP A 169 -10.43 3.39 3.99
CA ASP A 169 -11.89 3.56 4.02
C ASP A 169 -12.29 4.63 5.05
N ASP A 170 -11.78 4.52 6.28
CA ASP A 170 -12.01 5.50 7.36
C ASP A 170 -11.50 6.91 6.97
N LYS A 171 -10.36 6.98 6.27
CA LYS A 171 -9.80 8.24 5.75
C LYS A 171 -10.56 8.81 4.54
N GLY A 172 -11.54 8.09 3.98
CA GLY A 172 -12.26 8.46 2.76
C GLY A 172 -11.37 8.52 1.51
N VAL A 173 -10.30 7.73 1.50
CA VAL A 173 -9.39 7.60 0.35
C VAL A 173 -9.92 6.55 -0.62
N VAL A 174 -10.42 5.44 -0.08
CA VAL A 174 -11.12 4.38 -0.81
C VAL A 174 -12.47 4.12 -0.12
N GLU A 175 -13.32 3.32 -0.73
CA GLU A 175 -14.52 2.75 -0.13
C GLU A 175 -14.39 1.23 -0.17
N ASN A 176 -14.49 0.55 0.98
CA ASN A 176 -14.43 -0.91 1.01
C ASN A 176 -15.78 -1.52 0.56
N ILE A 177 -15.87 -1.87 -0.73
CA ILE A 177 -17.10 -2.40 -1.32
C ILE A 177 -17.24 -3.92 -1.20
N THR A 178 -16.27 -4.61 -0.60
CA THR A 178 -16.22 -6.08 -0.56
C THR A 178 -17.49 -6.72 0.01
N GLN A 179 -18.01 -6.17 1.11
CA GLN A 179 -19.24 -6.68 1.72
C GLN A 179 -20.47 -6.40 0.84
N ALA A 180 -20.54 -5.23 0.21
CA ALA A 180 -21.64 -4.85 -0.69
C ALA A 180 -21.69 -5.74 -1.95
N LEU A 181 -20.54 -6.25 -2.39
CA LEU A 181 -20.42 -7.25 -3.46
C LEU A 181 -20.81 -8.67 -3.00
N GLY A 182 -21.32 -8.84 -1.78
CA GLY A 182 -21.75 -10.13 -1.25
C GLY A 182 -20.61 -10.96 -0.65
N GLY A 183 -19.50 -10.33 -0.25
CA GLY A 183 -18.39 -10.97 0.47
C GLY A 183 -18.86 -11.78 1.68
N VAL A 184 -18.18 -12.91 1.93
CA VAL A 184 -18.41 -13.74 3.13
C VAL A 184 -17.49 -13.30 4.26
N ARG A 185 -17.93 -13.55 5.49
CA ARG A 185 -17.15 -13.25 6.69
C ARG A 185 -15.91 -14.14 6.74
N ASP A 186 -14.74 -13.52 6.83
CA ASP A 186 -13.47 -14.15 7.17
C ASP A 186 -13.11 -13.81 8.62
N THR A 187 -12.80 -14.83 9.41
CA THR A 187 -12.41 -14.73 10.82
C THR A 187 -11.03 -15.30 11.08
N THR A 188 -10.22 -15.48 10.04
CA THR A 188 -8.86 -16.00 10.15
C THR A 188 -8.01 -15.05 11.00
N GLY A 189 -7.13 -15.58 11.85
CA GLY A 189 -6.22 -14.75 12.63
C GLY A 189 -5.13 -14.14 11.77
N ILE A 190 -4.68 -12.94 12.13
CA ILE A 190 -3.50 -12.29 11.57
C ILE A 190 -2.41 -12.29 12.64
N ASP A 191 -1.29 -12.94 12.35
CA ASP A 191 -0.13 -13.04 13.25
C ASP A 191 1.21 -13.26 12.50
N PHE A 192 1.22 -13.03 11.17
CA PHE A 192 2.35 -13.42 10.32
C PHE A 192 3.66 -12.72 10.71
N MET A 193 3.67 -11.39 10.81
CA MET A 193 4.87 -10.61 11.09
C MET A 193 5.47 -10.98 12.45
N SER A 194 4.66 -11.06 13.51
CA SER A 194 5.17 -11.36 14.85
C SER A 194 5.64 -12.81 15.03
N ARG A 195 5.25 -13.70 14.11
CA ARG A 195 5.71 -15.11 14.05
C ARG A 195 6.94 -15.33 13.16
N HIS A 196 7.28 -14.38 12.29
CA HIS A 196 8.38 -14.47 11.33
C HIS A 196 9.32 -13.27 11.45
N THR A 197 9.69 -12.90 12.68
CA THR A 197 10.43 -11.66 12.97
C THR A 197 11.79 -11.60 12.28
N GLU A 198 12.39 -12.75 11.97
CA GLU A 198 13.65 -12.86 11.21
C GLU A 198 13.56 -12.32 9.79
N SER A 199 12.34 -12.19 9.25
CA SER A 199 12.09 -11.63 7.92
C SER A 199 12.02 -10.10 7.91
N TYR A 200 12.02 -9.46 9.09
CA TYR A 200 11.81 -8.02 9.22
C TYR A 200 12.84 -7.42 10.17
N ARG A 201 13.86 -6.75 9.63
CA ARG A 201 14.96 -6.19 10.45
C ARG A 201 14.46 -5.22 11.52
N GLN A 202 13.37 -4.50 11.27
CA GLN A 202 12.77 -3.54 12.20
C GLN A 202 12.11 -4.20 13.41
N LEU A 203 11.76 -5.49 13.33
CA LEU A 203 11.18 -6.25 14.44
C LEU A 203 12.23 -6.81 15.40
N ALA A 204 13.52 -6.57 15.15
CA ALA A 204 14.56 -6.75 16.15
C ALA A 204 14.41 -5.75 17.32
N ASP A 205 13.75 -4.61 17.09
CA ASP A 205 13.32 -3.69 18.13
C ASP A 205 12.06 -4.25 18.83
N SER A 206 12.15 -4.45 20.14
CA SER A 206 11.05 -4.99 20.94
C SER A 206 9.83 -4.08 21.01
N VAL A 207 10.01 -2.76 20.89
CA VAL A 207 8.91 -1.78 20.85
C VAL A 207 8.11 -1.97 19.55
N ASN A 208 8.80 -2.11 18.42
CA ASN A 208 8.15 -2.37 17.13
C ASN A 208 7.42 -3.71 17.13
N LEU A 209 8.07 -4.77 17.63
CA LEU A 209 7.46 -6.09 17.73
C LEU A 209 6.19 -6.08 18.61
N GLN A 210 6.24 -5.38 19.74
CA GLN A 210 5.09 -5.28 20.64
C GLN A 210 3.93 -4.53 19.97
N ALA A 211 4.20 -3.40 19.32
CA ALA A 211 3.18 -2.64 18.60
C ALA A 211 2.53 -3.45 17.45
N ILE A 212 3.32 -4.25 16.72
CA ILE A 212 2.82 -5.13 15.67
C ILE A 212 1.92 -6.24 16.26
N ARG A 213 2.31 -6.87 17.38
CA ARG A 213 1.46 -7.87 18.06
C ARG A 213 0.12 -7.31 18.53
N GLU A 214 0.13 -6.09 19.07
CA GLU A 214 -1.10 -5.41 19.47
C GLU A 214 -2.01 -5.17 18.27
N LYS A 215 -1.43 -4.74 17.15
CA LYS A 215 -2.19 -4.53 15.93
C LYS A 215 -2.74 -5.85 15.33
N GLU A 216 -1.94 -6.90 15.30
CA GLU A 216 -2.36 -8.24 14.89
C GLU A 216 -3.54 -8.76 15.73
N ALA A 217 -3.49 -8.58 17.05
CA ALA A 217 -4.58 -8.96 17.95
C ALA A 217 -5.85 -8.14 17.69
N GLU A 218 -5.72 -6.83 17.48
CA GLU A 218 -6.83 -5.94 17.11
C GLU A 218 -7.47 -6.39 15.78
N LEU A 219 -6.68 -6.55 14.72
CA LEU A 219 -7.18 -6.96 13.39
C LEU A 219 -7.80 -8.36 13.41
N SER A 220 -7.30 -9.25 14.25
CA SER A 220 -7.87 -10.59 14.46
C SER A 220 -9.21 -10.57 15.22
N SER A 221 -9.49 -9.51 15.98
CA SER A 221 -10.71 -9.38 16.77
C SER A 221 -11.92 -8.91 15.96
N PHE A 222 -11.69 -8.27 14.80
CA PHE A 222 -12.73 -7.81 13.91
C PHE A 222 -12.86 -8.72 12.68
N PRO A 223 -14.10 -9.08 12.29
CA PRO A 223 -14.28 -9.84 11.07
C PRO A 223 -13.94 -9.01 9.85
N ARG A 224 -13.28 -9.64 8.88
CA ARG A 224 -13.12 -9.11 7.54
C ARG A 224 -14.15 -9.74 6.61
N TYR A 225 -14.29 -9.19 5.42
CA TYR A 225 -15.10 -9.78 4.36
C TYR A 225 -14.23 -10.02 3.14
N MET A 226 -14.42 -11.14 2.47
CA MET A 226 -13.77 -11.46 1.21
C MET A 226 -14.74 -12.10 0.23
N ILE A 227 -14.49 -11.94 -1.06
CA ILE A 227 -15.17 -12.66 -2.12
C ILE A 227 -14.35 -13.92 -2.41
N PRO A 228 -14.87 -15.13 -2.12
CA PRO A 228 -14.18 -16.37 -2.41
C PRO A 228 -13.86 -16.51 -3.90
N GLU A 229 -12.76 -17.16 -4.24
CA GLU A 229 -12.24 -17.32 -5.60
C GLU A 229 -13.26 -17.86 -6.62
N ASN A 230 -14.19 -18.70 -6.18
CA ASN A 230 -15.22 -19.29 -7.02
C ASN A 230 -16.42 -18.37 -7.30
N ARG A 231 -16.51 -17.21 -6.64
CA ARG A 231 -17.57 -16.21 -6.83
C ARG A 231 -17.08 -14.90 -7.47
N ILE A 232 -15.77 -14.78 -7.76
CA ILE A 232 -15.22 -13.56 -8.36
C ILE A 232 -15.87 -13.25 -9.71
N ALA A 233 -16.12 -14.27 -10.53
CA ALA A 233 -16.78 -14.10 -11.83
C ALA A 233 -18.20 -13.54 -11.71
N ASP A 234 -18.93 -13.91 -10.66
CA ASP A 234 -20.34 -13.51 -10.44
C ASP A 234 -20.49 -12.03 -10.08
N VAL A 235 -19.42 -11.40 -9.60
CA VAL A 235 -19.42 -9.99 -9.14
C VAL A 235 -18.54 -9.10 -10.00
N ALA A 236 -17.90 -9.66 -11.04
CA ALA A 236 -16.93 -8.97 -11.86
C ALA A 236 -17.52 -7.70 -12.50
N ASP A 237 -18.77 -7.75 -12.95
CA ASP A 237 -19.50 -6.63 -13.59
C ASP A 237 -19.72 -5.41 -12.67
N GLN A 238 -19.58 -5.59 -11.36
CA GLN A 238 -19.68 -4.52 -10.37
C GLN A 238 -18.31 -3.92 -9.99
N ILE A 239 -17.21 -4.57 -10.39
CA ILE A 239 -15.84 -4.09 -10.23
C ILE A 239 -15.50 -3.17 -11.42
N ARG A 240 -14.91 -2.02 -11.13
CA ARG A 240 -14.63 -0.96 -12.11
C ARG A 240 -13.13 -0.79 -12.32
N ASN A 241 -12.76 -0.16 -13.43
CA ASN A 241 -11.38 0.26 -13.66
C ASN A 241 -10.85 1.08 -12.47
N GLY A 242 -9.64 0.76 -12.05
CA GLY A 242 -8.96 1.41 -10.93
C GLY A 242 -9.41 0.97 -9.55
N ASP A 243 -10.44 0.13 -9.40
CA ASP A 243 -10.72 -0.51 -8.12
C ASP A 243 -9.46 -1.27 -7.66
N VAL A 244 -9.09 -1.11 -6.39
CA VAL A 244 -7.98 -1.82 -5.77
C VAL A 244 -8.43 -3.25 -5.47
N ILE A 245 -7.68 -4.22 -5.97
CA ILE A 245 -7.91 -5.64 -5.75
C ILE A 245 -6.84 -6.17 -4.81
N ALA A 246 -7.25 -6.71 -3.67
CA ALA A 246 -6.37 -7.38 -2.72
C ALA A 246 -6.69 -8.88 -2.74
N ALA A 247 -5.78 -9.70 -3.26
CA ALA A 247 -5.94 -11.15 -3.29
C ALA A 247 -5.72 -11.72 -1.88
N THR A 248 -6.76 -12.33 -1.30
CA THR A 248 -6.68 -12.93 0.03
C THR A 248 -5.76 -14.13 0.02
N SER A 249 -5.14 -14.41 1.17
CA SER A 249 -4.05 -15.37 1.31
C SER A 249 -4.51 -16.67 1.97
N THR A 250 -4.00 -17.81 1.48
CA THR A 250 -4.12 -19.10 2.18
C THR A 250 -3.00 -19.36 3.19
N VAL A 251 -1.98 -18.49 3.23
CA VAL A 251 -0.85 -18.60 4.16
C VAL A 251 -1.31 -18.27 5.58
N PRO A 252 -1.08 -19.15 6.58
CA PRO A 252 -1.52 -18.91 7.96
C PRO A 252 -0.98 -17.59 8.52
N GLY A 253 -1.87 -16.78 9.10
CA GLY A 253 -1.53 -15.52 9.75
C GLY A 253 -1.39 -14.32 8.80
N LEU A 254 -1.40 -14.55 7.48
CA LEU A 254 -1.30 -13.51 6.45
C LEU A 254 -2.67 -13.30 5.81
N ASP A 255 -3.12 -12.05 5.73
CA ASP A 255 -4.44 -11.67 5.21
C ASP A 255 -4.47 -11.56 3.68
N ILE A 256 -3.52 -10.82 3.10
CA ILE A 256 -3.45 -10.51 1.67
C ILE A 256 -2.10 -10.97 1.14
N ALA A 257 -2.11 -11.78 0.09
CA ALA A 257 -0.90 -12.28 -0.56
C ALA A 257 -0.40 -11.37 -1.68
N HIS A 258 -1.30 -10.63 -2.33
CA HIS A 258 -0.97 -9.79 -3.48
C HIS A 258 -1.98 -8.66 -3.68
N THR A 259 -1.57 -7.58 -4.33
CA THR A 259 -2.48 -6.47 -4.67
C THR A 259 -2.22 -5.91 -6.07
N GLY A 260 -3.21 -5.19 -6.61
CA GLY A 260 -3.14 -4.53 -7.91
C GLY A 260 -4.40 -3.72 -8.20
N LEU A 261 -4.50 -3.24 -9.44
CA LEU A 261 -5.61 -2.42 -9.92
C LEU A 261 -6.46 -3.22 -10.91
N ALA A 262 -7.77 -3.14 -10.77
CA ALA A 262 -8.73 -3.68 -11.73
C ALA A 262 -8.62 -2.94 -13.08
N LEU A 263 -8.58 -3.70 -14.17
CA LEU A 263 -8.59 -3.16 -15.52
C LEU A 263 -9.43 -4.03 -16.44
N TRP A 264 -10.45 -3.46 -17.07
CA TRP A 264 -11.23 -4.10 -18.12
C TRP A 264 -10.50 -4.01 -19.46
N VAL A 265 -10.20 -5.16 -20.05
CA VAL A 265 -9.57 -5.30 -21.37
C VAL A 265 -10.45 -6.20 -22.22
N ASP A 266 -10.91 -5.67 -23.36
CA ASP A 266 -11.77 -6.39 -24.31
C ASP A 266 -12.97 -7.11 -23.65
N GLY A 267 -13.63 -6.42 -22.71
CA GLY A 267 -14.80 -6.94 -22.00
C GLY A 267 -14.50 -8.03 -20.97
N ARG A 268 -13.24 -8.18 -20.53
CA ARG A 268 -12.83 -9.07 -19.44
C ARG A 268 -12.10 -8.29 -18.36
N LEU A 269 -12.35 -8.64 -17.10
CA LEU A 269 -11.69 -8.02 -15.96
C LEU A 269 -10.31 -8.68 -15.73
N HIS A 270 -9.25 -7.89 -15.82
CA HIS A 270 -7.86 -8.28 -15.57
C HIS A 270 -7.29 -7.56 -14.34
N LEU A 271 -6.13 -8.04 -13.88
CA LEU A 271 -5.36 -7.39 -12.82
C LEU A 271 -4.15 -6.69 -13.42
N MET A 272 -3.99 -5.41 -13.17
CA MET A 272 -2.79 -4.65 -13.49
C MET A 272 -1.95 -4.50 -12.22
N HIS A 273 -0.73 -5.06 -12.21
CA HIS A 273 0.06 -5.21 -10.99
C HIS A 273 1.57 -5.35 -11.24
N ALA A 274 2.37 -5.14 -10.20
CA ALA A 274 3.77 -5.54 -10.15
C ALA A 274 3.84 -6.97 -9.58
N PRO A 275 4.20 -8.02 -10.35
CA PRO A 275 3.86 -9.39 -9.99
C PRO A 275 4.89 -10.10 -9.11
N LEU A 276 6.19 -9.96 -9.37
CA LEU A 276 7.27 -10.68 -8.64
C LEU A 276 8.67 -10.19 -8.99
N VAL A 277 9.68 -10.61 -8.21
CA VAL A 277 11.10 -10.28 -8.43
C VAL A 277 11.58 -10.65 -9.83
N GLY A 278 12.27 -9.71 -10.50
CA GLY A 278 12.83 -9.93 -11.84
C GLY A 278 11.84 -9.78 -13.00
N SER A 279 10.60 -9.37 -12.69
CA SER A 279 9.57 -9.05 -13.68
C SER A 279 9.36 -7.54 -13.82
N MET A 280 8.31 -7.16 -14.54
CA MET A 280 7.88 -5.78 -14.71
C MET A 280 6.38 -5.67 -14.38
N VAL A 281 5.92 -4.47 -14.07
CA VAL A 281 4.49 -4.16 -13.98
C VAL A 281 3.80 -4.64 -15.26
N GLU A 282 2.75 -5.42 -15.11
CA GLU A 282 2.04 -6.06 -16.21
C GLU A 282 0.53 -6.02 -16.02
N ILE A 283 -0.18 -6.36 -17.10
CA ILE A 283 -1.60 -6.71 -17.05
C ILE A 283 -1.65 -8.23 -17.14
N SER A 284 -2.38 -8.87 -16.22
CA SER A 284 -2.44 -10.33 -16.13
C SER A 284 -2.87 -10.94 -17.46
N GLU A 285 -2.19 -12.00 -17.91
CA GLU A 285 -2.51 -12.65 -19.19
C GLU A 285 -3.94 -13.25 -19.22
N VAL A 286 -4.39 -13.73 -18.06
CA VAL A 286 -5.73 -14.30 -17.85
C VAL A 286 -6.61 -13.36 -17.02
N PRO A 287 -7.95 -13.45 -17.14
CA PRO A 287 -8.88 -12.68 -16.32
C PRO A 287 -8.69 -12.91 -14.82
N LEU A 288 -9.09 -11.93 -14.00
CA LEU A 288 -8.89 -11.91 -12.55
C LEU A 288 -9.39 -13.19 -11.87
N ALA A 289 -10.61 -13.63 -12.14
CA ALA A 289 -11.18 -14.83 -11.51
C ALA A 289 -10.33 -16.08 -11.78
N GLU A 290 -9.90 -16.28 -13.04
CA GLU A 290 -9.04 -17.38 -13.44
C GLU A 290 -7.64 -17.27 -12.84
N ARG A 291 -7.10 -16.05 -12.75
CA ARG A 291 -5.81 -15.79 -12.12
C ARG A 291 -5.80 -16.24 -10.67
N ILE A 292 -6.77 -15.80 -9.87
CA ILE A 292 -6.85 -16.13 -8.44
C ILE A 292 -6.95 -17.65 -8.25
N GLN A 293 -7.83 -18.31 -8.99
CA GLN A 293 -8.03 -19.78 -8.92
C GLN A 293 -6.79 -20.61 -9.31
N ARG A 294 -5.84 -20.02 -10.05
CA ARG A 294 -4.60 -20.70 -10.47
C ARG A 294 -3.48 -20.61 -9.43
N ILE A 295 -3.62 -19.77 -8.42
CA ILE A 295 -2.55 -19.49 -7.43
C ILE A 295 -2.97 -20.09 -6.09
N GLU A 296 -2.36 -21.22 -5.72
CA GLU A 296 -2.68 -21.95 -4.47
C GLU A 296 -2.54 -21.09 -3.20
N ALA A 297 -1.71 -20.05 -3.25
CA ALA A 297 -1.50 -19.12 -2.15
C ALA A 297 -2.64 -18.09 -1.99
N GLN A 298 -3.67 -18.15 -2.84
CA GLN A 298 -4.79 -17.21 -2.87
C GLN A 298 -6.13 -17.96 -2.82
N ASP A 299 -7.14 -17.38 -2.16
CA ASP A 299 -8.46 -18.01 -2.00
C ASP A 299 -9.65 -17.07 -2.25
N GLY A 300 -9.38 -15.84 -2.68
CA GLY A 300 -10.39 -14.82 -2.88
C GLY A 300 -9.82 -13.42 -3.09
N ILE A 301 -10.70 -12.43 -3.01
CA ILE A 301 -10.33 -11.01 -3.11
C ILE A 301 -11.11 -10.14 -2.12
N MET A 302 -10.47 -9.05 -1.70
CA MET A 302 -11.15 -7.83 -1.24
C MET A 302 -11.09 -6.78 -2.35
N VAL A 303 -12.09 -5.91 -2.38
CA VAL A 303 -12.22 -4.84 -3.39
C VAL A 303 -12.44 -3.50 -2.69
N ALA A 304 -11.58 -2.53 -2.98
CA ALA A 304 -11.71 -1.17 -2.49
C ALA A 304 -11.78 -0.18 -3.65
N ARG A 305 -12.79 0.69 -3.65
CA ARG A 305 -13.04 1.64 -4.73
C ARG A 305 -12.40 3.00 -4.41
N PRO A 306 -11.49 3.53 -5.23
CA PRO A 306 -10.92 4.85 -5.02
C PRO A 306 -11.97 5.95 -4.94
N GLN A 307 -11.80 6.86 -3.99
CA GLN A 307 -12.59 8.07 -3.86
C GLN A 307 -11.76 9.28 -4.31
N PRO A 308 -12.37 10.33 -4.89
CA PRO A 308 -11.67 11.58 -5.12
C PRO A 308 -11.39 12.32 -3.79
N PRO A 309 -10.44 13.27 -3.74
CA PRO A 309 -10.26 14.14 -2.59
C PRO A 309 -11.55 14.91 -2.24
N GLN A 310 -11.78 15.17 -0.95
CA GLN A 310 -12.91 15.99 -0.52
C GLN A 310 -12.82 17.39 -1.14
N GLY A 311 -13.91 17.86 -1.74
CA GLY A 311 -13.97 19.15 -2.42
C GLY A 311 -13.44 19.17 -3.86
N ALA A 312 -12.99 18.04 -4.41
CA ALA A 312 -12.73 17.92 -5.84
C ALA A 312 -14.02 18.17 -6.65
N ALA A 313 -13.90 18.90 -7.77
CA ALA A 313 -15.02 19.10 -8.67
C ALA A 313 -15.48 17.75 -9.25
N ARG A 314 -16.78 17.46 -9.17
CA ARG A 314 -17.40 16.27 -9.75
C ARG A 314 -17.49 16.35 -11.27
#